data_AF-A0A4W5Q542-F1
#
_entry.id   AF-A0A4W5Q542-F1
#
_cell.length_a   1.000
_cell.length_b   1.000
_cell.length_c   1.000
_cell.angle_alpha   90.00
_cell.angle_beta   90.00
_cell.angle_gamma   90.00
#
_symmetry.space_group_name_H-M   'P 1'
#
loop_
_entity.id
_entity.type
_entity.pdbx_description
1 polymer ?
#
loop_
_entity_poly.entity_id
_entity_poly.type
_entity_poly.pdbx_seq_one_letter_code
_entity_poly.pdbx_strand_id
1 'polypeptide(L)'
;RGVDLFLVTTPFPLGELTGIQLCHDNSGGHPSWYLNKVTIQDLQRQKVWHFLSSSWLSSDRGEGLTKKTLNAAKKNEIRSFRNIFQTRTSTGFRDQHIWVSIVDPPWRSPFTRAQRVSCCMSLLLCTMAINIAFWKIPKNQQSP
;
A
#
# COMPACT_ATOMS: atom_id res chain seq x y z
N ARG A 1 3.07 5.34 4.16
CA ARG A 1 3.35 5.59 2.72
C ARG A 1 3.20 7.08 2.49
N GLY A 2 4.32 7.79 2.36
CA GLY A 2 4.32 9.22 2.01
C GLY A 2 4.20 9.39 0.50
N VAL A 3 3.55 10.46 0.06
CA VAL A 3 3.55 10.94 -1.31
C VAL A 3 3.91 12.41 -1.22
N ASP A 4 4.96 12.81 -1.93
CA ASP A 4 5.36 14.20 -2.03
C ASP A 4 4.75 14.79 -3.31
N LEU A 5 4.11 15.95 -3.16
CA LEU A 5 3.44 16.67 -4.24
C LEU A 5 4.14 18.00 -4.48
N PHE A 6 4.51 18.24 -5.73
CA PHE A 6 5.15 19.47 -6.17
C PHE A 6 4.33 20.08 -7.30
N LEU A 7 4.19 21.41 -7.27
CA LEU A 7 3.60 22.18 -8.35
C LEU A 7 4.71 22.96 -9.04
N VAL A 8 4.82 22.80 -10.37
CA VAL A 8 5.84 23.44 -11.19
C VAL A 8 5.16 24.15 -12.35
N THR A 9 5.51 25.41 -12.57
CA THR A 9 5.05 26.21 -13.70
C THR A 9 6.14 26.33 -14.74
N THR A 10 5.80 26.10 -16.01
CA THR A 10 6.71 26.29 -17.15
C THR A 10 6.22 27.43 -18.03
N PRO A 11 7.12 28.26 -18.59
CA PRO A 11 6.72 29.37 -19.46
C PRO A 11 6.10 28.91 -20.78
N PHE A 12 6.43 27.68 -21.21
CA PHE A 12 5.91 27.07 -22.43
C PHE A 12 5.46 25.62 -22.17
N PRO A 13 4.58 25.06 -23.01
CA PRO A 13 4.22 23.65 -22.97
C PRO A 13 5.44 22.73 -23.17
N LEU A 14 5.60 21.73 -22.29
CA LEU A 14 6.69 20.74 -22.41
C LEU A 14 6.47 19.72 -23.55
N GLY A 15 5.26 19.62 -24.10
CA GLY A 15 4.94 18.66 -25.15
C GLY A 15 4.82 17.22 -24.63
N GLU A 16 5.30 16.26 -25.41
CA GLU A 16 5.33 14.84 -25.02
C GLU A 16 6.55 14.55 -24.14
N LEU A 17 6.32 14.16 -22.89
CA LEU A 17 7.41 13.78 -21.99
C LEU A 17 7.93 12.39 -22.36
N THR A 18 9.21 12.30 -22.70
CA THR A 18 9.90 11.04 -23.02
C THR A 18 10.64 10.46 -21.82
N GLY A 19 11.16 11.32 -20.95
CA GLY A 19 11.94 10.91 -19.80
C GLY A 19 12.06 12.01 -18.75
N ILE A 20 12.40 11.60 -17.54
CA ILE A 20 12.72 12.48 -16.41
C ILE A 20 14.01 12.01 -15.76
N GLN A 21 14.69 12.92 -15.09
CA GLN A 21 15.85 12.61 -14.28
C GLN A 21 15.58 13.08 -12.85
N LEU A 22 15.61 12.14 -11.91
CA LEU A 22 15.48 12.43 -10.49
C LEU A 22 16.85 12.35 -9.84
N CYS A 23 17.19 13.31 -8.99
CA CYS A 23 18.39 13.25 -8.16
C CYS A 23 18.13 13.85 -6.79
N HIS A 24 18.90 13.40 -5.79
CA HIS A 24 18.96 14.01 -4.47
C HIS A 24 20.43 14.20 -4.06
N ASP A 25 20.65 15.14 -3.14
CA ASP A 25 21.96 15.54 -2.62
C ASP A 25 22.46 14.65 -1.46
N ASN A 26 21.66 13.64 -1.08
CA ASN A 26 21.93 12.74 0.03
C ASN A 26 22.09 13.44 1.39
N SER A 27 21.49 14.62 1.57
CA SER A 27 21.53 15.36 2.83
C SER A 27 20.52 14.84 3.87
N GLY A 28 20.76 15.14 5.15
CA GLY A 28 19.89 14.74 6.27
C GLY A 28 20.27 13.39 6.91
N GLY A 29 19.55 13.01 7.97
CA GLY A 29 19.88 11.80 8.75
C GLY A 29 19.48 10.47 8.08
N HIS A 30 18.46 10.49 7.21
CA HIS A 30 17.97 9.32 6.50
C HIS A 30 17.67 9.67 5.03
N PRO A 31 18.70 9.85 4.19
CA PRO A 31 18.56 10.35 2.84
C PRO A 31 18.05 9.31 1.83
N SER A 32 17.98 8.03 2.22
CA SER A 32 17.69 6.92 1.31
C SER A 32 16.21 6.90 0.90
N TRP A 33 15.90 7.07 -0.39
CA TRP A 33 14.53 7.14 -0.89
C TRP A 33 14.16 5.89 -1.68
N TYR A 34 13.03 5.26 -1.36
CA TYR A 34 12.47 4.22 -2.22
C TYR A 34 11.52 4.84 -3.24
N LEU A 35 11.95 4.90 -4.50
CA LEU A 35 11.13 5.41 -5.57
C LEU A 35 10.27 4.29 -6.15
N ASN A 36 8.94 4.45 -6.04
CA ASN A 36 7.95 3.50 -6.56
C ASN A 36 7.31 3.94 -7.89
N LYS A 37 7.02 5.24 -8.03
CA LYS A 37 6.57 5.85 -9.29
C LYS A 37 6.65 7.37 -9.18
N VAL A 38 6.79 8.04 -10.31
CA VAL A 38 6.54 9.47 -10.46
C VAL A 38 5.35 9.64 -11.40
N THR A 39 4.47 10.60 -11.10
CA THR A 39 3.35 10.94 -11.97
C THR A 39 3.40 12.44 -12.21
N ILE A 40 3.42 12.82 -13.48
CA ILE A 40 3.40 14.22 -13.90
C ILE A 40 2.07 14.46 -14.59
N GLN A 41 1.37 15.51 -14.18
CA GLN A 41 0.09 15.90 -14.75
C GLN A 41 0.18 17.34 -15.28
N ASP A 42 -0.07 17.51 -16.57
CA ASP A 42 -0.36 18.82 -17.16
C ASP A 42 -1.81 19.17 -16.82
N LEU A 43 -1.99 20.15 -15.93
CA LEU A 43 -3.31 20.60 -15.47
C LEU A 43 -4.10 21.34 -16.56
N GLN A 44 -3.42 21.97 -17.53
CA GLN A 44 -4.08 22.69 -18.63
C GLN A 44 -4.61 21.73 -19.69
N ARG A 45 -3.81 20.72 -20.05
CA ARG A 45 -4.16 19.74 -21.10
C ARG A 45 -4.79 18.44 -20.56
N GLN A 46 -4.90 18.30 -19.25
CA GLN A 46 -5.38 17.07 -18.58
C GLN A 46 -4.60 15.82 -19.01
N LYS A 47 -3.31 15.98 -19.30
CA LYS A 47 -2.44 14.89 -19.75
C LYS A 47 -1.60 14.38 -18.59
N VAL A 48 -1.50 13.06 -18.46
CA VAL A 48 -0.80 12.40 -17.36
C VAL A 48 0.26 11.46 -17.92
N TRP A 49 1.47 11.58 -17.40
CA TRP A 49 2.58 10.68 -17.68
C TRP A 49 2.98 9.96 -16.40
N HIS A 50 3.24 8.66 -16.54
CA HIS A 50 3.72 7.82 -15.45
C HIS A 50 5.15 7.39 -15.73
N PHE A 51 6.01 7.51 -14.73
CA PHE A 51 7.38 7.01 -14.75
C PHE A 51 7.49 5.98 -13.65
N LEU A 52 7.69 4.74 -14.02
CA LEU A 52 7.69 3.62 -13.08
C LEU A 52 9.13 3.32 -12.66
N SER A 53 9.34 3.13 -11.37
CA SER A 53 10.64 2.76 -10.80
C SER A 53 10.37 1.92 -9.57
N SER A 54 11.05 0.80 -9.36
CA SER A 54 10.89 -0.01 -8.13
C SER A 54 12.24 -0.21 -7.47
N SER A 55 12.94 0.90 -7.20
CA SER A 55 14.33 0.88 -6.77
C SER A 55 14.63 1.96 -5.73
N TRP A 56 15.67 1.71 -4.95
CA TRP A 56 16.24 2.69 -4.04
C TRP A 56 17.07 3.74 -4.80
N LEU A 57 16.93 5.00 -4.39
CA LEU A 57 17.76 6.13 -4.77
C LEU A 57 18.51 6.55 -3.50
N SER A 58 19.75 6.10 -3.40
CA SER A 58 20.49 6.07 -2.14
C SER A 58 21.94 5.71 -2.44
N SER A 59 22.87 6.31 -1.70
CA SER A 59 24.29 5.95 -1.79
C SER A 59 24.62 4.63 -1.09
N ASP A 60 23.82 4.22 -0.09
CA ASP A 60 24.09 3.08 0.79
C ASP A 60 23.26 1.83 0.45
N ARG A 61 22.18 1.96 -0.34
CA ARG A 61 21.23 0.89 -0.66
C ARG A 61 20.98 0.79 -2.16
N GLY A 62 20.64 -0.42 -2.60
CA GLY A 62 20.30 -0.70 -4.00
C GLY A 62 21.51 -0.57 -4.90
N GLU A 63 21.40 0.25 -5.95
CA GLU A 63 22.47 0.46 -6.94
C GLU A 63 23.54 1.47 -6.48
N GLY A 64 23.39 2.07 -5.29
CA GLY A 64 24.32 3.09 -4.78
C GLY A 64 24.25 4.42 -5.55
N LEU A 65 23.18 4.62 -6.32
CA LEU A 65 22.98 5.80 -7.16
C LEU A 65 21.99 6.77 -6.52
N THR A 66 22.42 8.03 -6.37
CA THR A 66 21.58 9.16 -5.92
C THR A 66 20.90 9.88 -7.08
N LYS A 67 21.14 9.43 -8.32
CA LYS A 67 20.59 9.98 -9.56
C LYS A 67 20.07 8.86 -10.45
N LYS A 68 18.86 9.03 -10.99
CA LYS A 68 18.22 8.04 -11.86
C LYS A 68 17.41 8.69 -12.97
N THR A 69 17.63 8.22 -14.19
CA THR A 69 16.84 8.59 -15.37
C THR A 69 15.75 7.56 -15.59
N LEU A 70 14.51 8.03 -15.79
CA LEU A 70 13.33 7.21 -16.02
C LEU A 70 12.68 7.61 -17.33
N ASN A 71 12.23 6.61 -18.09
CA ASN A 71 11.50 6.84 -19.33
C ASN A 71 10.00 6.82 -19.06
N ALA A 72 9.23 7.51 -19.90
CA ALA A 72 7.77 7.51 -19.82
C ALA A 72 7.26 6.08 -20.04
N ALA A 73 6.46 5.60 -19.09
CA ALA A 73 5.94 4.25 -19.11
C ALA A 73 4.87 4.10 -20.21
N LYS A 74 4.98 3.01 -20.97
CA LYS A 74 3.97 2.65 -21.96
C LYS A 74 2.72 2.09 -21.28
N LYS A 75 1.56 2.11 -21.95
CA LYS A 75 0.27 1.62 -21.40
C LYS A 75 0.34 0.18 -20.88
N ASN A 76 1.09 -0.68 -21.58
CA ASN A 76 1.32 -2.08 -21.20
C ASN A 76 2.14 -2.20 -19.90
N GLU A 77 3.18 -1.37 -19.73
CA GLU A 77 4.03 -1.33 -18.54
C GLU A 77 3.26 -0.80 -17.32
N ILE A 78 2.39 0.19 -17.52
CA ILE A 78 1.50 0.68 -16.45
C ILE A 78 0.55 -0.44 -15.98
N ARG A 79 0.00 -1.22 -16.92
CA ARG A 79 -0.87 -2.36 -16.60
C ARG A 79 -0.09 -3.47 -15.87
N SER A 80 1.09 -3.84 -16.36
CA SER A 80 1.91 -4.88 -15.72
C SER A 80 2.37 -4.44 -14.33
N PHE A 81 2.76 -3.18 -14.16
CA PHE A 81 3.12 -2.64 -12.85
C PHE A 81 1.94 -2.58 -11.89
N ARG A 82 0.74 -2.21 -12.37
CA ARG A 82 -0.49 -2.29 -11.56
C ARG A 82 -0.76 -3.73 -11.14
N ASN A 83 -0.58 -4.70 -12.04
CA ASN A 83 -0.73 -6.11 -11.72
C ASN A 83 0.34 -6.58 -10.72
N ILE A 84 1.61 -6.19 -10.87
CA ILE A 84 2.69 -6.52 -9.92
C ILE A 84 2.40 -5.89 -8.55
N PHE A 85 1.97 -4.63 -8.52
CA PHE A 85 1.58 -3.94 -7.29
C PHE A 85 0.36 -4.60 -6.67
N GLN A 86 -0.67 -4.92 -7.45
CA GLN A 86 -1.88 -5.60 -6.98
C GLN A 86 -1.58 -7.02 -6.50
N THR A 87 -0.71 -7.76 -7.19
CA THR A 87 -0.28 -9.10 -6.77
C THR A 87 0.56 -9.03 -5.52
N ARG A 88 1.54 -8.11 -5.40
CA ARG A 88 2.32 -7.93 -4.15
C ARG A 88 1.45 -7.44 -2.99
N THR A 89 0.49 -6.58 -3.27
CA THR A 89 -0.49 -6.10 -2.30
C THR A 89 -1.43 -7.25 -1.91
N SER A 90 -1.86 -8.06 -2.87
CA SER A 90 -2.73 -9.23 -2.68
C SER A 90 -2.02 -10.38 -1.98
N THR A 91 -0.74 -10.65 -2.24
CA THR A 91 0.06 -11.64 -1.49
C THR A 91 0.29 -11.17 -0.05
N GLY A 92 0.43 -9.86 0.19
CA GLY A 92 0.42 -9.30 1.54
C GLY A 92 -0.95 -9.37 2.23
N PHE A 93 -2.05 -9.31 1.47
CA PHE A 93 -3.42 -9.48 1.99
C PHE A 93 -3.87 -10.93 2.12
N ARG A 94 -3.28 -11.85 1.35
CA ARG A 94 -3.68 -13.26 1.26
C ARG A 94 -3.18 -14.10 2.42
N ASP A 95 -2.22 -13.61 3.19
CA ASP A 95 -1.71 -14.33 4.35
C ASP A 95 -2.35 -13.93 5.68
N GLN A 96 -3.24 -12.93 5.77
CA GLN A 96 -3.73 -12.47 7.08
C GLN A 96 -5.21 -12.07 7.14
N HIS A 97 -6.00 -13.11 7.37
CA HIS A 97 -7.23 -13.13 8.17
C HIS A 97 -7.34 -11.97 9.18
N ILE A 98 -8.47 -11.23 9.12
CA ILE A 98 -9.24 -10.44 10.13
C ILE A 98 -8.49 -9.72 11.29
N TRP A 99 -7.46 -10.30 11.89
CA TRP A 99 -6.72 -9.82 13.06
C TRP A 99 -5.71 -8.70 12.77
N VAL A 100 -5.32 -8.45 11.52
CA VAL A 100 -4.33 -7.40 11.21
C VAL A 100 -4.89 -5.98 11.23
N SER A 101 -6.22 -5.79 11.23
CA SER A 101 -6.81 -4.45 11.33
C SER A 101 -6.60 -3.77 12.71
N ILE A 102 -5.98 -4.46 13.67
CA ILE A 102 -5.67 -3.96 15.01
C ILE A 102 -4.30 -3.28 15.08
N VAL A 103 -3.36 -3.63 14.19
CA VAL A 103 -1.95 -3.22 14.35
C VAL A 103 -1.65 -1.91 13.61
N ASP A 104 -2.12 -1.72 12.38
CA ASP A 104 -1.82 -0.53 11.57
C ASP A 104 -3.08 0.23 11.10
N PRO A 105 -3.45 1.36 11.73
CA PRO A 105 -4.50 2.23 11.23
C PRO A 105 -4.05 2.98 9.97
N PRO A 106 -4.89 3.12 8.93
CA PRO A 106 -4.69 4.17 7.94
C PRO A 106 -4.88 5.54 8.60
N TRP A 107 -4.01 6.50 8.26
CA TRP A 107 -3.79 7.79 8.92
C TRP A 107 -5.02 8.74 9.03
N ARG A 108 -6.24 8.31 8.69
CA ARG A 108 -7.51 9.03 8.90
C ARG A 108 -8.70 8.06 9.10
N SER A 109 -8.91 7.52 10.30
CA SER A 109 -10.14 6.79 10.65
C SER A 109 -10.56 7.05 12.11
N PRO A 110 -11.86 7.29 12.40
CA PRO A 110 -12.33 7.71 13.73
C PRO A 110 -12.63 6.57 14.72
N PHE A 111 -12.37 5.30 14.35
CA PHE A 111 -12.72 4.14 15.18
C PHE A 111 -11.55 3.72 16.07
N THR A 112 -11.71 3.76 17.39
CA THR A 112 -10.63 3.53 18.35
C THR A 112 -10.45 2.04 18.66
N ARG A 113 -9.19 1.63 18.88
CA ARG A 113 -8.71 0.23 19.02
C ARG A 113 -9.53 -0.62 20.01
N ALA A 114 -10.12 -0.02 21.03
CA ALA A 114 -10.91 -0.70 22.06
C ALA A 114 -12.22 -1.32 21.55
N GLN A 115 -12.87 -0.71 20.55
CA GLN A 115 -14.14 -1.20 19.99
C GLN A 115 -13.96 -2.46 19.13
N ARG A 116 -12.74 -2.68 18.61
CA ARG A 116 -12.40 -3.88 17.83
C ARG A 116 -12.07 -5.06 18.75
N VAL A 117 -11.41 -4.79 19.88
CA VAL A 117 -11.13 -5.79 20.93
C VAL A 117 -12.42 -6.30 21.57
N SER A 118 -13.40 -5.44 21.83
CA SER A 118 -14.68 -5.86 22.42
C SER A 118 -15.46 -6.82 21.50
N CYS A 119 -15.45 -6.58 20.18
CA CYS A 119 -16.08 -7.47 19.20
C CYS A 119 -15.40 -8.85 19.17
N CYS A 120 -14.06 -8.88 19.16
CA CYS A 120 -13.29 -10.14 19.18
C CYS A 120 -13.52 -10.94 20.47
N MET A 121 -13.55 -10.27 21.63
CA MET A 121 -13.87 -10.92 22.91
C MET A 121 -15.30 -11.46 22.92
N SER A 122 -16.27 -10.71 22.36
CA SER A 122 -17.66 -11.15 22.28
C SER A 122 -17.82 -12.42 21.43
N LEU A 123 -17.14 -12.48 20.27
CA LEU A 123 -17.18 -13.65 19.39
C LEU A 123 -16.54 -14.89 20.04
N LEU A 124 -15.41 -14.72 20.74
CA LEU A 124 -14.74 -15.82 21.48
C LEU A 124 -15.59 -16.32 22.65
N LEU A 125 -16.24 -15.42 23.38
CA LEU A 125 -17.12 -15.79 24.48
C LEU A 125 -18.38 -16.50 23.98
N CYS A 126 -18.96 -16.05 22.86
CA CYS A 126 -20.10 -16.71 22.23
C CYS A 126 -19.74 -18.13 21.73
N THR A 127 -18.57 -18.33 21.12
CA THR A 127 -18.18 -19.67 20.64
C THR A 127 -17.88 -20.63 21.80
N MET A 128 -17.28 -20.15 22.89
CA MET A 128 -17.12 -20.96 24.10
C MET A 128 -18.46 -21.29 24.75
N ALA A 129 -19.40 -20.35 24.83
CA ALA A 129 -20.73 -20.58 25.40
C ALA A 129 -21.54 -21.61 24.58
N ILE A 130 -21.48 -21.54 23.25
CA ILE A 130 -22.09 -22.52 22.34
C ILE A 130 -21.45 -23.90 22.57
N ASN A 131 -20.13 -23.99 22.61
CA ASN A 131 -19.43 -25.25 22.87
C ASN A 131 -19.83 -25.86 24.22
N ILE A 132 -19.99 -25.07 25.28
CA ILE A 132 -20.45 -25.56 26.59
C ILE A 132 -21.89 -26.04 26.54
N ALA A 133 -22.79 -25.29 25.88
CA ALA A 133 -24.20 -25.66 25.75
C ALA A 133 -24.40 -27.00 25.01
N PHE A 134 -23.52 -27.33 24.08
CA PHE A 134 -23.59 -28.58 23.30
C PHE A 134 -22.71 -29.73 23.84
N TRP A 135 -21.82 -29.49 24.82
CA TRP A 135 -20.87 -30.51 25.30
C TRP A 135 -21.49 -31.59 26.19
N LYS A 136 -22.69 -31.38 26.78
CA LYS A 136 -23.34 -32.35 27.68
C LYS A 136 -24.87 -32.38 27.60
N ILE A 137 -25.45 -32.44 26.40
CA ILE A 137 -26.84 -32.88 26.26
C ILE A 137 -26.79 -34.42 26.14
N PRO A 138 -27.15 -35.20 27.19
CA PRO A 138 -27.33 -36.63 27.01
C PRO A 138 -28.44 -36.81 25.98
N LYS A 139 -28.12 -37.45 24.85
CA LYS A 139 -29.15 -38.00 23.96
C LYS A 139 -29.83 -39.11 24.77
N ASN A 140 -30.94 -38.79 25.45
CA ASN A 140 -31.79 -39.81 26.04
C ASN A 140 -32.26 -40.70 24.88
N GLN A 141 -31.68 -41.91 24.85
CA GLN A 141 -32.15 -43.03 24.06
C GLN A 141 -33.40 -43.57 24.79
N GLN A 142 -34.52 -43.73 24.05
CA GLN A 142 -35.87 -44.20 24.47
C GLN A 142 -36.77 -43.12 25.11
N SER A 143 -38.01 -42.86 24.69
CA SER A 143 -39.11 -43.71 24.16
C SER A 143 -40.30 -42.78 23.74
N PRO A 144 -41.36 -43.23 23.04
CA PRO A 144 -41.73 -44.59 22.62
C PRO A 144 -41.41 -44.93 21.15
#